data_AF-A0A842Q969-F1
#
_entry.id   AF-A0A842Q969-F1
#
_cell.length_a   1.000
_cell.length_b   1.000
_cell.length_c   1.000
_cell.angle_alpha   90.00
_cell.angle_beta   90.00
_cell.angle_gamma   90.00
#
_symmetry.space_group_name_H-M   'P 1'
#
loop_
_entity.id
_entity.type
_entity.pdbx_description
1 polymer ?
#
loop_
_entity_poly.entity_id
_entity_poly.type
_entity_poly.pdbx_seq_one_letter_code
_entity_poly.pdbx_strand_id
1 'polypeptide(L)'
;MKGVANWILVIGGMIMGIVIFTISASLLINHIRTMKRQTVLGQIQNFHDELTTICKMGLGHRKKYYLVLPDTVRAVYVANKSYDTPPDKVSAYISDKVSAVGNHTCIQFFDENVPICQYIGCKTRLTYIGSPSLKSNLQVFVAQLKGEYPVYEYTLQIEKAGEYFLDVDAEEGIED
;
A
#
# COMPACT_ATOMS: atom_id res chain seq x y z
N MET A 1 33.44 -45.85 -24.07
CA MET A 1 32.49 -44.73 -24.34
C MET A 1 31.21 -44.74 -23.48
N LYS A 2 30.91 -45.79 -22.69
CA LYS A 2 29.69 -45.83 -21.83
C LYS A 2 29.74 -44.88 -20.61
N GLY A 3 30.94 -44.54 -20.13
CA GLY A 3 31.11 -43.62 -18.99
C GLY A 3 30.73 -42.17 -19.29
N VAL A 4 31.08 -41.66 -20.48
CA VAL A 4 30.85 -40.25 -20.85
C VAL A 4 29.35 -39.96 -21.06
N ALA A 5 28.60 -40.92 -21.62
CA ALA A 5 27.16 -40.78 -21.84
C ALA A 5 26.35 -40.66 -20.53
N ASN A 6 26.76 -41.38 -19.47
CA ASN A 6 26.09 -41.29 -18.17
C ASN A 6 26.28 -39.92 -17.50
N TRP A 7 27.48 -39.33 -17.60
CA TRP A 7 27.75 -38.00 -17.05
C TRP A 7 26.99 -36.88 -17.77
N ILE A 8 26.79 -37.01 -19.08
CA ILE A 8 25.99 -36.05 -19.88
C ILE A 8 24.53 -36.06 -19.43
N LEU A 9 23.95 -37.23 -19.15
CA LEU A 9 22.58 -37.35 -18.63
C LEU A 9 22.41 -36.72 -17.25
N VAL A 10 23.39 -36.93 -16.36
CA VAL A 10 23.37 -36.34 -15.01
C VAL A 10 23.45 -34.81 -15.07
N ILE A 11 24.37 -34.27 -15.88
CA ILE A 11 24.52 -32.82 -16.05
C ILE A 11 23.27 -32.21 -16.71
N GLY A 12 22.71 -32.88 -17.73
CA GLY A 12 21.48 -32.44 -18.38
C GLY A 12 20.29 -32.37 -17.43
N GLY A 13 20.12 -33.37 -16.57
CA GLY A 13 19.08 -33.37 -15.53
C GLY A 13 19.24 -32.25 -14.51
N MET A 14 20.49 -31.96 -14.11
CA MET A 14 20.79 -30.86 -13.18
C MET A 14 20.45 -29.49 -13.77
N ILE A 15 20.82 -29.23 -15.02
CA ILE A 15 20.50 -27.98 -15.72
C ILE A 15 18.99 -27.83 -15.87
N MET A 16 18.29 -28.88 -16.31
CA MET A 16 16.83 -28.88 -16.46
C MET A 16 16.14 -28.59 -15.12
N GLY A 17 16.63 -29.18 -14.02
CA GLY A 17 16.12 -28.94 -12.67
C GLY A 17 16.26 -27.48 -12.23
N ILE A 18 17.42 -26.86 -12.48
CA ILE A 18 17.68 -25.44 -12.15
C ILE A 18 16.75 -24.52 -12.95
N VAL A 19 16.54 -24.81 -14.23
CA VAL A 19 15.64 -24.02 -15.08
C VAL A 19 14.20 -24.07 -14.57
N ILE A 20 13.68 -25.28 -14.31
CA ILE A 20 12.32 -25.46 -13.78
C ILE A 20 12.18 -24.76 -12.42
N PHE A 21 13.16 -24.94 -11.54
CA PHE A 21 13.17 -24.29 -10.23
C PHE A 21 13.12 -22.76 -10.34
N THR A 22 13.90 -22.18 -11.25
CA THR A 22 13.94 -20.72 -11.46
C THR A 22 12.59 -20.20 -11.97
N ILE A 23 11.96 -20.90 -12.93
CA ILE A 23 10.64 -20.54 -13.45
C ILE A 23 9.60 -20.61 -12.33
N SER A 24 9.55 -21.71 -11.58
CA SER A 24 8.61 -21.88 -10.46
C SER A 24 8.80 -20.80 -9.39
N ALA A 25 10.04 -20.48 -9.03
CA ALA A 25 10.34 -19.42 -8.07
C ALA A 25 9.84 -18.05 -8.56
N SER A 26 10.06 -17.72 -9.84
CA SER A 26 9.60 -16.45 -10.41
C SER A 26 8.07 -16.32 -10.40
N LEU A 27 7.35 -17.40 -10.73
CA LEU A 27 5.89 -17.44 -10.69
C LEU A 27 5.37 -17.24 -9.27
N LEU A 28 6.00 -17.90 -8.29
CA LEU A 28 5.61 -17.79 -6.89
C LEU A 28 5.81 -16.37 -6.35
N ILE A 29 6.95 -15.73 -6.66
CA ILE A 29 7.23 -14.33 -6.28
C ILE A 29 6.18 -13.37 -6.87
N ASN A 30 5.88 -13.53 -8.16
CA ASN A 30 4.88 -12.70 -8.82
C ASN A 30 3.48 -12.90 -8.21
N HIS A 31 3.14 -14.14 -7.86
CA HIS A 31 1.84 -14.44 -7.26
C HIS A 31 1.70 -13.80 -5.87
N ILE A 32 2.76 -13.84 -5.05
CA ILE A 32 2.79 -13.17 -3.74
C ILE A 32 2.60 -11.66 -3.88
N ARG A 33 3.29 -11.01 -4.83
CA ARG A 33 3.13 -9.57 -5.07
C ARG A 33 1.70 -9.20 -5.45
N THR A 34 1.09 -9.97 -6.36
CA THR A 34 -0.30 -9.75 -6.77
C THR A 34 -1.28 -9.92 -5.61
N MET A 35 -1.13 -10.97 -4.79
CA MET A 35 -2.01 -11.15 -3.63
C MET A 35 -1.91 -9.99 -2.63
N LYS A 36 -0.69 -9.55 -2.31
CA LYS A 36 -0.48 -8.40 -1.41
C LYS A 36 -1.15 -7.14 -1.93
N ARG A 37 -0.99 -6.87 -3.23
CA ARG A 37 -1.63 -5.72 -3.88
C ARG A 37 -3.15 -5.77 -3.75
N GLN A 38 -3.75 -6.95 -3.98
CA GLN A 38 -5.19 -7.14 -3.80
C GLN A 38 -5.62 -6.93 -2.34
N THR A 39 -4.83 -7.39 -1.37
CA THR A 39 -5.10 -7.14 0.05
C THR A 39 -5.11 -5.65 0.39
N VAL A 40 -4.12 -4.89 -0.10
CA VAL A 40 -4.06 -3.43 0.12
C VAL A 40 -5.26 -2.74 -0.53
N LEU A 41 -5.57 -3.07 -1.78
CA LEU A 41 -6.73 -2.51 -2.46
C LEU A 41 -8.03 -2.82 -1.70
N GLY A 42 -8.16 -4.03 -1.13
CA GLY A 42 -9.28 -4.39 -0.26
C GLY A 42 -9.34 -3.55 1.03
N GLN A 43 -8.20 -3.32 1.70
CA GLN A 43 -8.16 -2.46 2.89
C GLN A 43 -8.53 -1.00 2.57
N ILE A 44 -8.07 -0.49 1.43
CA ILE A 44 -8.39 0.86 0.97
C ILE A 44 -9.86 0.97 0.54
N GLN A 45 -10.42 -0.07 -0.08
CA GLN A 45 -11.84 -0.14 -0.38
C GLN A 45 -12.66 -0.09 0.92
N ASN A 46 -12.30 -0.89 1.92
CA ASN A 46 -12.99 -0.86 3.21
C ASN A 46 -12.87 0.52 3.88
N PHE A 47 -11.70 1.14 3.84
CA PHE A 47 -11.50 2.50 4.34
C PHE A 47 -12.37 3.52 3.59
N HIS A 48 -12.47 3.41 2.26
CA HIS A 48 -13.32 4.24 1.44
C HIS A 48 -14.81 4.07 1.77
N ASP A 49 -15.25 2.83 1.96
CA ASP A 49 -16.63 2.51 2.34
C ASP A 49 -16.97 3.07 3.73
N GLU A 50 -16.01 3.04 4.67
CA GLU A 50 -16.13 3.66 5.99
C GLU A 50 -16.24 5.19 5.90
N LEU A 51 -15.40 5.85 5.10
CA LEU A 51 -15.51 7.28 4.85
C LEU A 51 -16.88 7.63 4.27
N THR A 52 -17.34 6.89 3.25
CA THR A 52 -18.65 7.08 2.61
C THR A 52 -19.80 6.83 3.58
N THR A 53 -19.64 5.89 4.51
CA THR A 53 -20.63 5.58 5.55
C THR A 53 -20.72 6.73 6.56
N ILE A 54 -19.59 7.17 7.11
CA ILE A 54 -19.54 8.29 8.07
C ILE A 54 -20.01 9.60 7.40
N CYS A 55 -19.70 9.79 6.12
CA CYS A 55 -20.20 10.88 5.31
C CYS A 55 -21.73 11.00 5.34
N LYS A 56 -22.45 9.88 5.44
CA LYS A 56 -23.94 9.83 5.49
C LYS A 56 -24.50 9.85 6.91
N MET A 57 -23.66 9.75 7.94
CA MET A 57 -24.09 9.77 9.35
C MET A 57 -24.37 11.19 9.86
N GLY A 58 -24.84 11.29 11.11
CA GLY A 58 -25.03 12.57 11.80
C GLY A 58 -23.72 13.26 12.18
N LEU A 59 -23.80 14.57 12.43
CA LEU A 59 -22.67 15.38 12.90
C LEU A 59 -22.09 14.86 14.22
N GLY A 60 -20.78 15.03 14.42
CA GLY A 60 -20.09 14.65 15.65
C GLY A 60 -19.82 13.15 15.79
N HIS A 61 -20.17 12.33 14.78
CA HIS A 61 -19.75 10.93 14.76
C HIS A 61 -18.24 10.83 14.59
N ARG A 62 -17.59 10.02 15.44
CA ARG A 62 -16.16 9.77 15.43
C ARG A 62 -15.89 8.28 15.37
N LYS A 63 -14.93 7.85 14.56
CA LYS A 63 -14.51 6.45 14.45
C LYS A 63 -13.00 6.35 14.28
N LYS A 64 -12.39 5.42 15.00
CA LYS A 64 -11.00 5.02 14.78
C LYS A 64 -10.95 3.90 13.74
N TYR A 65 -10.05 3.99 12.79
CA TYR A 65 -9.81 2.98 11.77
C TYR A 65 -8.32 2.67 11.69
N TYR A 66 -7.97 1.38 11.65
CA TYR A 66 -6.58 0.94 11.59
C TYR A 66 -6.26 0.52 10.16
N LEU A 67 -5.15 1.01 9.64
CA LEU A 67 -4.71 0.73 8.28
C LEU A 67 -3.25 0.27 8.28
N VAL A 68 -2.97 -0.81 7.54
CA VAL A 68 -1.62 -1.37 7.42
C VAL A 68 -1.18 -1.28 5.98
N LEU A 69 -0.21 -0.43 5.70
CA LEU A 69 0.28 -0.15 4.35
C LEU A 69 1.66 -0.77 4.15
N PRO A 70 1.86 -1.60 3.11
CA PRO A 70 3.20 -2.08 2.79
C PRO A 70 4.05 -0.96 2.19
N ASP A 71 5.37 -1.19 2.19
CA ASP A 71 6.38 -0.32 1.59
C ASP A 71 6.17 0.01 0.10
N THR A 72 5.36 -0.78 -0.61
CA THR A 72 5.01 -0.56 -2.02
C THR A 72 4.02 0.59 -2.24
N VAL A 73 3.31 1.03 -1.19
CA VAL A 73 2.34 2.14 -1.27
C VAL A 73 3.08 3.46 -1.13
N ARG A 74 3.09 4.26 -2.21
CA ARG A 74 3.72 5.58 -2.23
C ARG A 74 2.90 6.58 -1.42
N ALA A 75 1.58 6.60 -1.62
CA ALA A 75 0.69 7.57 -1.01
C ALA A 75 -0.74 7.06 -0.95
N VAL A 76 -1.44 7.37 0.13
CA VAL A 76 -2.90 7.40 0.22
C VAL A 76 -3.28 8.81 0.68
N TYR A 77 -4.21 9.43 -0.04
CA TYR A 77 -4.55 10.83 0.12
C TYR A 77 -5.95 11.12 -0.42
N VAL A 78 -6.41 12.35 -0.27
CA VAL A 78 -7.64 12.83 -0.90
C VAL A 78 -7.34 13.86 -1.99
N ALA A 79 -8.13 13.84 -3.05
CA ALA A 79 -8.02 14.75 -4.18
C ALA A 79 -9.38 15.27 -4.64
N ASN A 80 -9.36 16.35 -5.42
CA ASN A 80 -10.58 16.90 -6.01
C ASN A 80 -10.95 16.20 -7.34
N LYS A 81 -9.98 15.59 -8.02
CA LYS A 81 -10.17 14.83 -9.26
C LYS A 81 -9.60 13.43 -9.14
N SER A 82 -10.14 12.52 -9.95
CA SER A 82 -9.76 11.11 -9.98
C SER A 82 -8.36 10.81 -10.54
N TYR A 83 -7.65 11.81 -11.04
CA TYR A 83 -6.33 11.66 -11.69
C TYR A 83 -5.28 12.62 -11.11
N ASP A 84 -5.59 13.34 -10.02
CA ASP A 84 -4.63 14.24 -9.40
C ASP A 84 -3.54 13.39 -8.74
N THR A 85 -2.31 13.47 -9.22
CA THR A 85 -1.16 12.78 -8.63
C THR A 85 -0.76 13.43 -7.30
N PRO A 86 -0.21 12.65 -6.35
CA PRO A 86 0.32 13.23 -5.14
C PRO A 86 1.61 14.02 -5.45
N PRO A 87 2.02 14.94 -4.55
CA PRO A 87 3.24 15.72 -4.72
C PRO A 87 4.49 14.85 -4.90
N ASP A 88 5.53 15.36 -5.57
CA ASP A 88 6.76 14.57 -5.78
C ASP A 88 7.42 14.13 -4.47
N LYS A 89 7.37 14.98 -3.43
CA LYS A 89 7.95 14.72 -2.11
C LYS A 89 6.92 14.21 -1.09
N VAL A 90 6.12 13.20 -1.44
CA VAL A 90 5.10 12.64 -0.53
C VAL A 90 5.66 12.29 0.85
N SER A 91 6.90 11.79 0.93
CA SER A 91 7.52 11.45 2.21
C SER A 91 7.62 12.62 3.18
N ALA A 92 7.89 13.84 2.69
CA ALA A 92 7.89 15.03 3.53
C ALA A 92 6.46 15.35 4.01
N TYR A 93 5.46 15.17 3.15
CA TYR A 93 4.06 15.41 3.52
C TYR A 93 3.57 14.42 4.58
N ILE A 94 4.02 13.15 4.51
CA ILE A 94 3.72 12.14 5.52
C ILE A 94 4.43 12.49 6.84
N SER A 95 5.73 12.78 6.80
CA SER A 95 6.53 13.13 7.98
C SER A 95 6.04 14.41 8.68
N ASP A 96 5.67 15.43 7.91
CA ASP A 96 5.21 16.72 8.42
C ASP A 96 3.70 16.72 8.74
N LYS A 97 3.02 15.55 8.64
CA LYS A 97 1.57 15.39 8.86
C LYS A 97 0.74 16.40 8.07
N VAL A 98 1.13 16.67 6.83
CA VAL A 98 0.39 17.57 5.94
C VAL A 98 -0.93 16.91 5.54
N SER A 99 -2.01 17.69 5.50
CA SER A 99 -3.31 17.20 5.05
C SER A 99 -3.69 17.76 3.68
N ALA A 100 -4.34 16.93 2.87
CA ALA A 100 -5.01 17.34 1.64
C ALA A 100 -6.52 17.47 1.87
N VAL A 101 -7.19 18.22 1.01
CA VAL A 101 -8.65 18.33 1.02
C VAL A 101 -9.21 17.98 -0.36
N GLY A 102 -10.15 17.05 -0.39
CA GLY A 102 -10.70 16.49 -1.62
C GLY A 102 -12.03 15.78 -1.41
N ASN A 103 -12.61 15.26 -2.49
CA ASN A 103 -13.84 14.46 -2.48
C ASN A 103 -13.63 13.05 -3.05
N HIS A 104 -12.39 12.72 -3.44
CA HIS A 104 -11.97 11.40 -3.86
C HIS A 104 -10.90 10.88 -2.91
N THR A 105 -11.01 9.63 -2.48
CA THR A 105 -9.91 8.90 -1.83
C THR A 105 -9.04 8.30 -2.91
N CYS A 106 -7.74 8.52 -2.86
CA CYS A 106 -6.78 8.08 -3.87
C CYS A 106 -5.65 7.27 -3.23
N ILE A 107 -5.19 6.25 -3.94
CA ILE A 107 -3.97 5.49 -3.63
C ILE A 107 -3.04 5.48 -4.84
N GLN A 108 -1.72 5.61 -4.60
CA GLN A 108 -0.68 5.42 -5.59
C GLN A 108 0.39 4.45 -5.07
N PHE A 109 0.78 3.50 -5.91
CA PHE A 109 1.93 2.61 -5.68
C PHE A 109 3.21 3.18 -6.31
N PHE A 110 4.39 2.77 -5.84
CA PHE A 110 5.66 3.24 -6.41
C PHE A 110 5.90 2.77 -7.86
N ASP A 111 5.31 1.66 -8.27
CA ASP A 111 5.44 1.09 -9.61
C ASP A 111 4.41 1.67 -10.61
N GLU A 112 3.55 2.61 -10.17
CA GLU A 112 2.49 3.18 -11.00
C GLU A 112 2.52 4.71 -11.05
N ASN A 113 2.35 5.26 -12.26
CA ASN A 113 2.31 6.70 -12.45
C ASN A 113 0.90 7.30 -12.24
N VAL A 114 -0.14 6.46 -12.28
CA VAL A 114 -1.54 6.89 -12.21
C VAL A 114 -2.14 6.41 -10.89
N PRO A 115 -2.77 7.31 -10.10
CA PRO A 115 -3.44 6.91 -8.87
C PRO A 115 -4.77 6.23 -9.15
N ILE A 116 -5.20 5.37 -8.22
CA ILE A 116 -6.54 4.77 -8.21
C ILE A 116 -7.39 5.59 -7.25
N CYS A 117 -8.44 6.22 -7.75
CA CYS A 117 -9.28 7.13 -6.97
C CYS A 117 -10.76 6.74 -6.97
N GLN A 118 -11.44 6.97 -5.84
CA GLN A 118 -12.87 6.66 -5.65
C GLN A 118 -13.60 7.81 -4.97
N TYR A 119 -14.83 8.09 -5.38
CA TYR A 119 -15.62 9.24 -4.94
C TYR A 119 -16.34 9.00 -3.61
N ILE A 120 -16.13 9.88 -2.62
CA ILE A 120 -16.58 9.68 -1.22
C ILE A 120 -17.99 10.21 -0.96
N GLY A 121 -18.44 11.22 -1.73
CA GLY A 121 -19.74 11.88 -1.53
C GLY A 121 -19.72 13.14 -0.67
N CYS A 122 -18.62 13.44 0.02
CA CYS A 122 -18.41 14.70 0.76
C CYS A 122 -16.96 15.16 0.66
N LYS A 123 -16.73 16.40 1.08
CA LYS A 123 -15.39 16.98 1.17
C LYS A 123 -14.70 16.39 2.41
N THR A 124 -13.51 15.87 2.23
CA THR A 124 -12.74 15.20 3.27
C THR A 124 -11.39 15.88 3.35
N ARG A 125 -10.95 16.22 4.56
CA ARG A 125 -9.55 16.50 4.86
C ARG A 125 -8.90 15.19 5.30
N LEU A 126 -7.80 14.81 4.68
CA LEU A 126 -7.05 13.60 5.04
C LEU A 126 -5.57 13.91 5.11
N THR A 127 -4.95 13.54 6.22
CA THR A 127 -3.49 13.55 6.37
C THR A 127 -2.86 12.54 5.42
N TYR A 128 -1.80 12.94 4.71
CA TYR A 128 -1.08 12.03 3.81
C TYR A 128 -0.53 10.84 4.59
N ILE A 129 -0.79 9.63 4.11
CA ILE A 129 -0.23 8.38 4.66
C ILE A 129 0.40 7.56 3.53
N GLY A 130 1.29 6.64 3.87
CA GLY A 130 2.03 5.82 2.90
C GLY A 130 3.45 5.56 3.38
N SER A 131 4.26 4.90 2.56
CA SER A 131 5.65 4.61 2.93
C SER A 131 6.52 5.89 2.83
N PRO A 132 7.10 6.41 3.94
CA PRO A 132 7.92 7.61 3.95
C PRO A 132 9.29 7.38 3.30
N SER A 133 9.31 7.22 1.97
CA SER A 133 10.45 6.98 1.09
C SER A 133 11.32 5.76 1.42
N LEU A 134 11.70 5.04 0.37
CA LEU A 134 12.70 3.98 0.33
C LEU A 134 14.13 4.49 0.62
N LYS A 135 14.34 5.34 1.64
CA LYS A 135 15.66 5.37 2.25
C LYS A 135 15.81 4.01 2.89
N SER A 136 16.72 3.22 2.33
CA SER A 136 17.15 1.91 2.77
C SER A 136 17.54 1.91 4.25
N ASN A 137 16.55 1.96 5.13
CA ASN A 137 16.77 1.70 6.54
C ASN A 137 17.25 0.27 6.63
N LEU A 138 18.28 0.05 7.46
CA LEU A 138 18.82 -1.28 7.75
C LEU A 138 17.69 -2.29 8.05
N GLN A 139 16.59 -1.81 8.66
CA GLN A 139 15.36 -2.54 8.94
C GLN A 139 14.64 -3.05 7.68
N VAL A 140 14.54 -2.25 6.61
CA VAL A 140 13.97 -2.66 5.32
C VAL A 140 14.81 -3.77 4.69
N PHE A 141 16.14 -3.64 4.77
CA PHE A 141 17.06 -4.66 4.27
C PHE A 141 17.03 -5.94 5.10
N VAL A 142 16.97 -5.83 6.43
CA VAL A 142 16.86 -6.97 7.35
C VAL A 142 15.52 -7.69 7.18
N ALA A 143 14.41 -6.96 7.01
CA ALA A 143 13.11 -7.53 6.70
C ALA A 143 13.17 -8.31 5.37
N GLN A 144 13.70 -7.68 4.31
CA GLN A 144 13.86 -8.34 3.01
C GLN A 144 14.72 -9.60 3.08
N LEU A 145 15.80 -9.60 3.89
CA LEU A 145 16.63 -10.79 4.12
C LEU A 145 15.90 -11.91 4.88
N LYS A 146 14.95 -11.56 5.75
CA LYS A 146 14.06 -12.52 6.44
C LYS A 146 12.85 -12.95 5.60
N GLY A 147 12.68 -12.38 4.40
CA GLY A 147 11.49 -12.59 3.56
C GLY A 147 10.25 -11.82 4.02
N GLU A 148 10.40 -10.95 5.02
CA GLU A 148 9.38 -10.04 5.51
C GLU A 148 9.45 -8.72 4.74
N TYR A 149 8.30 -8.10 4.50
CA TYR A 149 8.26 -6.80 3.82
C TYR A 149 7.89 -5.75 4.87
N PRO A 150 8.54 -4.58 4.87
CA PRO A 150 8.20 -3.52 5.80
C PRO A 150 6.73 -3.13 5.63
N VAL A 151 6.03 -3.04 6.75
CA VAL A 151 4.66 -2.53 6.82
C VAL A 151 4.65 -1.30 7.72
N TYR A 152 3.82 -0.34 7.37
CA TYR A 152 3.59 0.90 8.10
C TYR A 152 2.16 0.89 8.60
N GLU A 153 2.00 1.07 9.90
CA GLU A 153 0.72 0.97 10.58
C GLU A 153 0.24 2.38 10.94
N TYR A 154 -1.01 2.66 10.61
CA TYR A 154 -1.64 3.96 10.83
C TYR A 154 -2.94 3.80 11.61
N THR A 155 -3.12 4.66 12.60
CA THR A 155 -4.39 4.87 13.29
C THR A 155 -5.03 6.14 12.72
N LEU A 156 -6.19 5.98 12.09
CA LEU A 156 -6.95 7.05 11.45
C LEU A 156 -8.13 7.43 12.33
N GLN A 157 -8.19 8.69 12.75
CA GLN A 157 -9.32 9.25 13.48
C GLN A 157 -10.22 9.98 12.49
N ILE A 158 -11.38 9.40 12.20
CA ILE A 158 -12.36 9.95 11.26
C ILE A 158 -13.44 10.68 12.05
N GLU A 159 -13.62 11.98 11.81
CA GLU A 159 -14.64 12.81 12.43
C GLU A 159 -15.53 13.49 11.39
N LYS A 160 -16.85 13.43 11.58
CA LYS A 160 -17.80 14.25 10.82
C LYS A 160 -17.90 15.66 11.40
N ALA A 161 -17.05 16.55 10.90
CA ALA A 161 -16.96 17.95 11.33
C ALA A 161 -18.04 18.87 10.71
N GLY A 162 -18.69 18.46 9.61
CA GLY A 162 -19.77 19.22 8.99
C GLY A 162 -20.72 18.35 8.17
N GLU A 163 -21.83 18.93 7.67
CA GLU A 163 -22.88 18.17 6.96
C GLU A 163 -22.33 17.44 5.73
N TYR A 164 -21.41 18.11 5.03
CA TYR A 164 -20.66 17.62 3.87
C TYR A 164 -19.15 17.69 4.07
N PHE A 165 -18.67 17.62 5.33
CA PHE A 165 -17.25 17.72 5.65
C PHE A 165 -16.79 16.63 6.64
N LEU A 166 -15.75 15.88 6.26
CA LEU A 166 -15.04 14.92 7.10
C LEU A 166 -13.63 15.42 7.40
N ASP A 167 -13.17 15.22 8.62
CA ASP A 167 -11.76 15.38 8.98
C ASP A 167 -11.18 14.00 9.33
N VAL A 168 -9.98 13.73 8.82
CA VAL A 168 -9.29 12.45 8.99
C VAL A 168 -7.83 12.70 9.34
N ASP A 169 -7.55 12.55 10.63
CA ASP A 169 -6.21 12.67 11.18
C ASP A 169 -5.56 11.29 11.22
N ALA A 170 -4.30 11.24 10.80
CA ALA A 170 -3.52 10.01 10.75
C ALA A 170 -2.33 10.08 11.70
N GLU A 171 -2.17 9.03 12.50
CA GLU A 171 -1.01 8.85 13.37
C GLU A 171 -0.31 7.54 13.03
N GLU A 172 1.02 7.60 12.87
CA GLU A 172 1.85 6.42 12.63
C GLU A 172 2.06 5.67 13.95
N GLY A 173 1.77 4.37 13.97
CA GLY A 173 1.87 3.49 15.13
C GLY A 173 0.53 2.88 15.56
N ILE A 174 0.63 1.78 16.33
CA ILE A 174 -0.48 1.18 17.08
C ILE A 174 -0.60 1.96 18.40
N GLU A 175 -1.80 2.47 18.71
CA GLU A 175 -2.13 2.83 20.10
C GLU A 175 -2.11 1.54 20.93
N ASP A 176 -1.12 1.39 21.82
CA ASP A 176 -1.04 0.34 22.85
C ASP A 176 -2.27 0.33 23.78
#